data_AF-A0A2C9M3H0-F1
#
_entry.id   AF-A0A2C9M3H0-F1
#
_cell.length_a   1.000
_cell.length_b   1.000
_cell.length_c   1.000
_cell.angle_alpha   90.00
_cell.angle_beta   90.00
_cell.angle_gamma   90.00
#
_symmetry.space_group_name_H-M   'P 1'
#
loop_
_entity.id
_entity.type
_entity.pdbx_description
1 polymer ?
#
loop_
_entity_poly.entity_id
_entity_poly.type
_entity_poly.pdbx_seq_one_letter_code
_entity_poly.pdbx_strand_id
1 'polypeptide(L)'
;MDTSLLDCDVQPTYVRVTLKGKILQLCLTEEVNGEKSVAQRSQITGHLVITMPKAKQIVQPVKLKPERVKAEELVNNNQLN
;
A
#
# COMPACT_ATOMS: atom_id res chain seq x y z
N MET A 1 -14.94 -0.20 13.39
CA MET A 1 -13.62 -0.69 13.87
C MET A 1 -12.60 0.39 13.60
N ASP A 2 -12.31 1.18 14.63
CA ASP A 2 -11.48 2.38 14.57
C ASP A 2 -10.05 2.11 14.09
N THR A 3 -9.69 2.73 12.97
CA THR A 3 -8.30 2.86 12.50
C THR A 3 -7.52 3.93 13.27
N SER A 4 -8.20 4.66 14.16
CA SER A 4 -7.74 5.82 14.91
C SER A 4 -6.56 5.57 15.88
N LEU A 5 -6.16 4.31 16.07
CA LEU A 5 -5.07 3.90 16.97
C LEU A 5 -3.81 3.42 16.24
N LEU A 6 -3.78 3.54 14.91
CA LEU A 6 -2.64 3.24 14.05
C LEU A 6 -2.07 4.56 13.52
N ASP A 7 -0.81 4.83 13.85
CA ASP A 7 -0.04 5.95 13.28
C ASP A 7 1.20 5.37 12.58
N CYS A 8 1.46 5.80 11.36
CA CYS A 8 2.56 5.32 10.53
C CYS A 8 3.39 6.53 10.08
N ASP A 9 4.63 6.58 10.54
CA ASP A 9 5.62 7.58 10.15
C ASP A 9 6.70 6.90 9.30
N VAL A 10 6.83 7.37 8.06
CA VAL A 10 7.78 6.82 7.09
C VAL A 10 8.84 7.87 6.82
N GLN A 11 10.05 7.59 7.30
CA GLN A 11 11.23 8.39 7.05
C GLN A 11 12.16 7.68 6.05
N PRO A 12 13.02 8.42 5.32
CA PRO A 12 13.93 7.80 4.36
C PRO A 12 14.81 6.70 4.96
N THR A 13 15.18 6.82 6.23
CA THR A 13 16.11 5.92 6.93
C THR A 13 15.45 4.96 7.91
N TYR A 14 14.18 5.19 8.27
CA TYR A 14 13.46 4.31 9.21
C TYR A 14 11.95 4.40 9.03
N VAL A 15 11.26 3.35 9.48
CA VAL A 15 9.79 3.32 9.55
C VAL A 15 9.38 3.16 10.99
N ARG A 16 8.43 3.96 11.42
CA ARG A 16 7.83 3.87 12.76
C ARG A 16 6.33 3.62 12.63
N VAL A 17 5.87 2.56 13.25
CA VAL A 17 4.45 2.23 13.35
C VAL A 17 4.06 2.25 14.83
N THR A 18 3.12 3.11 15.18
CA THR A 18 2.54 3.17 16.52
C THR A 18 1.16 2.51 16.48
N LEU A 19 0.99 1.44 17.25
CA LEU A 19 -0.28 0.73 17.40
C LEU A 19 -0.67 0.70 18.87
N LYS A 20 -1.72 1.44 19.24
CA LYS A 20 -2.24 1.49 20.63
C LYS A 20 -1.14 1.76 21.69
N GLY A 21 -0.24 2.69 21.39
CA GLY A 21 0.86 3.06 22.28
C GLY A 21 2.09 2.13 22.23
N LYS A 22 2.05 1.03 21.46
CA LYS A 22 3.24 0.23 21.16
C LYS A 22 3.89 0.76 19.89
N ILE A 23 5.21 0.93 19.93
CA ILE A 23 5.98 1.41 18.78
C ILE A 23 6.77 0.24 18.21
N LEU A 24 6.66 0.09 16.89
CA LEU A 24 7.51 -0.79 16.10
C LEU A 24 8.35 0.10 15.18
N GLN A 25 9.67 0.08 15.36
CA GLN A 25 10.60 0.87 14.57
C GLN A 25 11.56 -0.06 13.82
N LEU A 26 11.67 0.15 12.51
CA LEU A 26 12.53 -0.61 11.62
C LEU A 26 13.51 0.36 10.95
N CYS A 27 14.81 0.11 11.08
CA CYS A 27 15.82 0.84 10.32
C CYS A 27 15.89 0.29 8.90
N LEU A 28 15.90 1.17 7.91
CA LEU A 28 16.01 0.82 6.51
C LEU A 28 17.47 0.91 6.08
N THR A 29 17.95 -0.12 5.37
CA THR A 29 19.32 -0.15 4.83
C THR A 29 19.47 0.73 3.59
N GLU A 30 18.36 1.06 2.92
CA GLU A 30 18.32 1.87 1.71
C GLU A 30 17.28 2.97 1.86
N GLU A 31 17.56 4.12 1.27
CA GLU A 31 16.67 5.28 1.31
C GLU A 31 15.36 5.01 0.56
N VAL A 32 14.24 5.36 1.19
CA VAL A 32 12.89 5.26 0.62
C VAL A 32 12.26 6.63 0.41
N ASN A 33 11.32 6.70 -0.53
CA ASN A 33 10.51 7.89 -0.73
C ASN A 33 9.27 7.83 0.18
N GLY A 34 9.25 8.67 1.22
CA GLY A 34 8.14 8.76 2.17
C GLY A 34 6.83 9.23 1.55
N GLU A 35 6.86 10.16 0.61
CA GLU A 35 5.64 10.72 0.00
C GLU A 35 4.85 9.71 -0.84
N LYS A 36 5.56 8.78 -1.50
CA LYS A 36 4.94 7.73 -2.32
C LYS A 36 4.69 6.43 -1.55
N SER A 37 4.92 6.43 -0.25
CA SER A 37 4.67 5.27 0.59
C SER A 37 3.19 5.14 0.94
N VAL A 38 2.68 3.91 0.98
CA VAL A 38 1.27 3.64 1.29
C VAL A 38 1.18 2.55 2.35
N ALA A 39 0.46 2.81 3.43
CA ALA A 39 0.14 1.82 4.45
C ALA A 39 -1.32 1.36 4.31
N GLN A 40 -1.53 0.05 4.25
CA GLN A 40 -2.85 -0.57 4.15
C GLN A 40 -3.04 -1.59 5.27
N ARG A 41 -4.17 -1.49 5.97
CA ARG A 41 -4.53 -2.43 7.02
C ARG A 41 -5.72 -3.28 6.58
N SER A 42 -5.54 -4.60 6.58
CA SER A 42 -6.65 -5.54 6.41
C SER A 42 -7.56 -5.49 7.63
N GLN A 43 -8.84 -5.17 7.42
CA GLN A 43 -9.81 -5.07 8.51
C GLN A 43 -10.24 -6.44 9.04
N ILE A 44 -10.20 -7.47 8.20
CA ILE A 44 -10.60 -8.85 8.49
C ILE A 44 -9.47 -9.65 9.15
N THR A 45 -8.23 -9.50 8.66
CA THR A 45 -7.07 -10.29 9.16
C THR A 45 -6.16 -9.49 10.10
N GLY A 46 -6.29 -8.16 10.14
CA GLY A 46 -5.43 -7.31 10.95
C GLY A 46 -4.01 -7.11 10.41
N HIS A 47 -3.67 -7.66 9.25
CA HIS A 47 -2.36 -7.50 8.63
C HIS A 47 -2.14 -6.05 8.20
N LEU A 48 -1.01 -5.47 8.59
CA LEU A 48 -0.55 -4.16 8.13
C LEU A 48 0.51 -4.36 7.04
N VAL A 49 0.27 -3.80 5.87
CA VAL A 49 1.18 -3.83 4.72
C VAL A 49 1.62 -2.41 4.43
N ILE A 50 2.92 -2.16 4.43
CA ILE A 50 3.50 -0.86 4.09
C ILE A 50 4.29 -1.02 2.80
N THR A 51 3.80 -0.39 1.74
CA THR A 51 4.45 -0.36 0.44
C THR A 51 5.33 0.88 0.36
N MET A 52 6.65 0.70 0.32
CA MET A 52 7.62 1.79 0.27
C MET A 52 8.49 1.68 -0.99
N PRO A 53 8.37 2.64 -1.93
CA PRO A 53 9.27 2.69 -3.07
C PRO A 53 10.64 3.25 -2.65
N LYS A 54 11.72 2.64 -3.16
CA LYS A 54 13.09 3.11 -2.95
C LYS A 54 13.30 4.47 -3.61
N ALA A 55 14.02 5.37 -2.95
CA ALA A 55 14.33 6.71 -3.46
C ALA A 55 15.30 6.67 -4.65
N LYS A 56 16.24 5.71 -4.64
CA LYS A 56 17.10 5.43 -5.80
C LYS A 56 16.23 4.87 -6.92
N GLN A 57 15.92 5.72 -7.89
CA GLN A 57 15.25 5.34 -9.13
C GLN A 57 16.22 4.47 -9.94
N ILE A 58 16.27 3.17 -9.63
CA ILE A 58 16.84 2.19 -10.53
C ILE A 58 15.93 2.24 -11.75
N VAL A 59 16.39 2.88 -12.83
CA VAL A 59 15.71 2.87 -14.14
C VAL A 59 15.75 1.43 -14.62
N GLN A 60 14.80 0.62 -14.15
CA GLN A 60 14.54 -0.69 -14.71
C GLN A 60 13.62 -0.46 -15.91
N PRO A 61 13.94 -0.99 -17.11
CA PRO A 61 13.04 -0.89 -18.24
C PRO A 61 11.69 -1.50 -17.82
N VAL A 62 10.63 -0.70 -17.92
CA VAL A 62 9.28 -1.08 -17.52
C VAL A 62 8.86 -2.29 -18.34
N LYS A 63 8.85 -3.49 -17.73
CA LYS A 63 8.05 -4.60 -18.25
C LYS A 63 6.60 -4.26 -17.94
N LEU A 64 5.91 -3.70 -18.93
CA LEU A 64 4.46 -3.52 -18.93
C LEU A 64 3.81 -4.86 -18.53
N LYS A 65 3.29 -4.97 -17.31
CA LYS A 65 2.36 -6.05 -16.97
C LYS A 65 1.01 -5.65 -17.58
N PRO A 66 0.37 -6.51 -18.39
CA PRO A 66 -0.93 -6.20 -18.95
C PRO A 66 -1.93 -6.03 -17.80
N GLU A 67 -2.42 -4.81 -17.66
CA GLU A 67 -3.49 -4.43 -16.76
C GLU A 67 -4.75 -5.21 -17.17
N ARG A 68 -5.23 -6.09 -16.29
CA ARG A 68 -6.50 -6.80 -16.47
C ARG A 68 -7.62 -5.76 -16.39
N VAL A 69 -8.04 -5.25 -17.54
CA VAL A 69 -9.31 -4.52 -17.70
C VAL A 69 -10.44 -5.44 -17.19
N LYS A 70 -11.09 -5.05 -16.09
CA LYS A 70 -12.37 -5.63 -15.67
C LYS A 70 -13.42 -5.23 -16.71
N ALA A 71 -13.68 -6.13 -17.65
CA ALA A 71 -14.83 -6.08 -18.52
C ALA A 71 -15.93 -6.94 -17.90
N GLU A 72 -16.81 -6.36 -17.09
CA GLU A 72 -18.05 -6.99 -16.63
C GLU A 72 -18.99 -5.88 -16.14
N GLU A 73 -20.28 -5.96 -16.55
CA GLU A 73 -21.43 -5.09 -16.22
C GLU A 73 -21.86 -4.01 -17.25
N LEU A 74 -22.20 -4.41 -18.48
CA LEU A 74 -23.33 -3.79 -19.24
C LEU A 74 -24.19 -4.81 -20.03
N VAL A 75 -23.98 -6.12 -19.89
CA VAL A 75 -24.82 -7.17 -20.52
C VAL A 75 -25.78 -7.75 -19.49
N ASN A 76 -26.71 -6.94 -19.00
CA ASN A 76 -27.93 -7.43 -18.38
C ASN A 76 -28.89 -6.25 -18.30
N ASN A 77 -29.72 -6.08 -19.34
CA ASN A 77 -31.10 -5.60 -19.26
C ASN A 77 -31.66 -5.35 -20.66
N ASN A 78 -31.57 -6.32 -21.57
CA ASN A 78 -32.49 -6.38 -22.71
C ASN A 78 -32.64 -7.83 -23.18
N GLN A 79 -33.42 -8.59 -22.41
CA GLN A 79 -34.09 -9.79 -22.90
C GLN A 79 -35.57 -9.71 -22.53
N LEU A 80 -36.41 -9.76 -23.58
CA LEU A 80 -37.79 -10.24 -23.65
C LEU A 80 -38.90 -9.35 -23.05
N ASN A 81 -39.47 -8.47 -23.87
CA ASN A 81 -40.70 -8.73 -24.65
C ASN A 81 -41.11 -7.52 -25.50
#